data_AF-A0A954K8E8-F1
#
_entry.id   AF-A0A954K8E8-F1
#
_cell.length_a   1.000
_cell.length_b   1.000
_cell.length_c   1.000
_cell.angle_alpha   90.00
_cell.angle_beta   90.00
_cell.angle_gamma   90.00
#
_symmetry.space_group_name_H-M   'P 1'
#
loop_
_entity.id
_entity.type
_entity.pdbx_description
1 polymer ?
#
loop_
_entity_poly.entity_id
_entity_poly.type
_entity_poly.pdbx_seq_one_letter_code
_entity_poly.pdbx_strand_id
1 'polypeptide(L)'
;RYQIDQTRIFLLSHSDGSEFAFDLAFKYRDLFRGVAVSEASLKNKPPETDPDYPLSMLFVLNAANPLNQLLQPKIEAIREMNYPTVFELIKIENPAEQYLEKSTLEIIGRWADSLDRI
;
A
#
# COMPACT_ATOMS: atom_id res chain seq x y z
N ARG A 1 -23.73 14.47 -6.74
CA ARG A 1 -23.28 13.94 -5.43
C ARG A 1 -23.12 12.44 -5.60
N TYR A 2 -21.93 11.90 -5.32
CA TYR A 2 -21.67 10.47 -5.42
C TYR A 2 -21.92 9.79 -4.06
N GLN A 3 -22.38 8.53 -4.07
CA GLN A 3 -22.40 7.68 -2.89
C GLN A 3 -21.05 6.95 -2.83
N ILE A 4 -20.29 7.16 -1.75
CA ILE A 4 -18.96 6.60 -1.56
C ILE A 4 -19.04 5.64 -0.38
N ASP A 5 -18.54 4.42 -0.56
CA ASP A 5 -18.37 3.46 0.52
C ASP A 5 -17.15 3.85 1.36
N GLN A 6 -17.38 4.27 2.61
CA GLN A 6 -16.33 4.70 3.52
C GLN A 6 -15.42 3.56 3.98
N THR A 7 -15.83 2.31 3.80
CA THR A 7 -15.00 1.14 4.16
C THR A 7 -13.94 0.81 3.11
N ARG A 8 -14.01 1.45 1.94
CA ARG A 8 -13.11 1.17 0.79
C ARG A 8 -12.41 2.42 0.26
N ILE A 9 -12.26 3.44 1.11
CA ILE A 9 -11.45 4.61 0.80
C ILE A 9 -9.99 4.28 1.13
N PHE A 10 -9.11 4.39 0.15
CA PHE A 10 -7.68 4.13 0.30
C PHE A 10 -6.85 5.13 -0.50
N LEU A 11 -5.56 5.22 -0.16
CA LEU A 11 -4.60 6.03 -0.88
C LEU A 11 -3.77 5.17 -1.82
N LEU A 12 -3.54 5.67 -3.03
CA LEU A 12 -2.65 5.04 -4.00
C LEU A 12 -1.49 5.97 -4.31
N SER A 13 -0.28 5.45 -4.26
CA SER A 13 0.93 6.16 -4.68
C SER A 13 1.85 5.28 -5.51
N HIS A 14 2.69 5.94 -6.30
CA HIS A 14 3.74 5.32 -7.08
C HIS A 14 5.05 6.06 -6.81
N SER A 15 6.12 5.31 -6.59
CA SER A 15 7.46 5.84 -6.32
C SER A 15 7.45 6.85 -5.17
N ASP A 16 8.04 8.04 -5.35
CA ASP A 16 8.33 9.01 -4.30
C ASP A 16 7.09 9.59 -3.58
N GLY A 17 5.88 9.42 -4.14
CA GLY A 17 4.64 9.87 -3.51
C GLY A 17 4.22 9.06 -2.27
N SER A 18 4.90 7.95 -1.96
CA SER A 18 4.50 7.05 -0.88
C SER A 18 4.58 7.67 0.51
N GLU A 19 5.55 8.53 0.76
CA GLU A 19 5.76 9.16 2.06
C GLU A 19 4.55 10.03 2.44
N PHE A 20 4.08 10.85 1.50
CA PHE A 20 2.88 11.66 1.71
C PHE A 20 1.63 10.80 1.90
N ALA A 21 1.49 9.70 1.15
CA ALA A 21 0.34 8.80 1.30
C ALA A 21 0.30 8.14 2.69
N PHE A 22 1.45 7.71 3.20
CA PHE A 22 1.54 7.14 4.55
C PHE A 22 1.25 8.19 5.63
N ASP A 23 1.85 9.38 5.53
CA ASP A 23 1.60 10.46 6.50
C ASP A 23 0.12 10.83 6.57
N LEU A 24 -0.55 10.89 5.41
CA LEU A 24 -1.97 11.20 5.34
C LEU A 24 -2.83 10.07 5.96
N ALA A 25 -2.54 8.82 5.64
CA ALA A 25 -3.27 7.68 6.20
C ALA A 25 -3.10 7.55 7.72
N PHE A 26 -1.88 7.75 8.23
CA PHE A 26 -1.65 7.68 9.68
C PHE A 26 -2.28 8.84 10.43
N LYS A 27 -2.35 10.03 9.82
CA LYS A 27 -2.98 11.20 10.42
C LYS A 27 -4.51 11.14 10.41
N TYR A 28 -5.10 10.52 9.39
CA TYR A 28 -6.55 10.48 9.17
C TYR A 28 -7.06 9.04 9.00
N ARG A 29 -6.78 8.19 10.00
CA ARG A 29 -7.13 6.75 9.95
C ARG A 29 -8.64 6.48 9.95
N ASP A 30 -9.45 7.45 10.33
CA ASP A 30 -10.91 7.41 10.23
C ASP A 30 -11.41 7.57 8.78
N LEU A 31 -10.59 8.18 7.91
CA LEU A 31 -10.92 8.41 6.50
C LEU A 31 -10.38 7.33 5.56
N PHE A 32 -9.25 6.71 5.89
CA PHE A 32 -8.55 5.78 5.00
C PHE A 32 -8.42 4.39 5.63
N ARG A 33 -8.94 3.37 4.95
CA ARG A 33 -8.82 1.96 5.34
C ARG A 33 -7.57 1.28 4.78
N GLY A 34 -6.89 1.92 3.84
CA GLY A 34 -5.59 1.41 3.41
C GLY A 34 -4.72 2.36 2.61
N VAL A 35 -3.49 1.92 2.40
CA VAL A 35 -2.50 2.56 1.53
C VAL A 35 -1.91 1.51 0.59
N ALA A 36 -2.07 1.72 -0.70
CA ALA A 36 -1.37 0.99 -1.75
C ALA A 36 -0.20 1.82 -2.28
N VAL A 37 0.99 1.26 -2.25
CA VAL A 37 2.19 1.88 -2.80
C VAL A 37 2.82 0.95 -3.83
N SER A 38 3.31 1.52 -4.92
CA SER A 38 4.02 0.80 -5.97
C SER A 38 5.41 1.38 -6.18
N GLU A 39 6.40 0.52 -6.43
CA GLU A 39 7.80 0.92 -6.60
C GLU A 39 8.35 1.78 -5.45
N ALA A 40 7.86 1.54 -4.24
CA ALA A 40 8.13 2.38 -3.08
C ALA A 40 8.14 1.59 -1.76
N SER A 41 8.63 2.24 -0.70
CA SER A 41 8.73 1.69 0.65
C SER A 41 8.22 2.69 1.68
N LEU A 42 7.93 2.20 2.88
CA LEU A 42 7.76 3.02 4.06
C LEU A 42 9.15 3.42 4.59
N LYS A 43 9.39 4.74 4.69
CA LYS A 43 10.68 5.28 5.15
C LYS A 43 10.76 5.40 6.66
N ASN A 44 9.67 5.84 7.28
CA ASN A 44 9.58 6.12 8.71
C ASN A 44 8.87 4.98 9.43
N LYS A 45 9.23 4.70 10.68
CA LYS A 45 8.51 3.71 11.49
C LYS A 45 7.03 4.13 11.58
N PRO A 46 6.06 3.25 11.28
CA PRO A 46 4.66 3.60 11.41
C PRO A 46 4.32 3.80 12.90
N PRO A 47 3.23 4.51 13.22
CA PRO A 47 2.73 4.56 14.59
C PRO A 47 2.29 3.16 15.05
N GLU A 48 1.97 2.99 16.33
CA GLU A 48 1.31 1.76 16.78
C GLU A 48 -0.03 1.56 16.06
N THR A 49 -0.38 0.30 15.83
CA THR A 49 -1.67 -0.06 15.23
C THR A 49 -2.80 0.25 16.20
N ASP A 50 -3.96 0.63 15.66
CA ASP A 50 -5.16 0.93 16.44
C ASP A 50 -6.31 0.08 15.89
N PRO A 51 -6.82 -0.91 16.66
CA PRO A 51 -7.92 -1.76 16.22
C PRO A 51 -9.23 -1.03 15.96
N ASP A 52 -9.44 0.16 16.53
CA ASP A 52 -10.64 0.96 16.25
C ASP A 52 -10.54 1.66 14.88
N TYR A 53 -9.31 1.84 14.38
CA TYR A 53 -9.00 2.46 13.09
C TYR A 53 -8.04 1.59 12.27
N PRO A 54 -8.47 0.38 11.85
CA PRO A 54 -7.63 -0.53 11.09
C PRO A 54 -7.18 0.10 9.77
N LEU A 55 -5.90 -0.12 9.44
CA LEU A 55 -5.26 0.39 8.24
C LEU A 55 -4.48 -0.76 7.56
N SER A 56 -4.93 -1.17 6.39
CA SER A 56 -4.25 -2.17 5.56
C SER A 56 -3.20 -1.54 4.64
N MET A 57 -2.10 -2.24 4.40
CA MET A 57 -1.02 -1.78 3.53
C MET A 57 -0.81 -2.77 2.38
N LEU A 58 -0.72 -2.24 1.16
CA LEU A 58 -0.31 -3.00 -0.03
C LEU A 58 0.98 -2.41 -0.58
N PHE A 59 1.96 -3.28 -0.78
CA PHE A 59 3.21 -2.95 -1.47
C PHE A 59 3.28 -3.78 -2.76
N VAL A 60 3.36 -3.10 -3.90
CA VAL A 60 3.59 -3.75 -5.19
C VAL A 60 4.95 -3.33 -5.72
N LEU A 61 5.78 -4.30 -6.12
CA LEU A 61 7.13 -4.02 -6.59
C LEU A 61 7.48 -4.88 -7.79
N ASN A 62 8.07 -4.27 -8.81
CA ASN A 62 8.69 -5.00 -9.90
C ASN A 62 9.87 -5.82 -9.33
N ALA A 63 9.89 -7.12 -9.61
CA ALA A 63 10.95 -8.03 -9.18
C ALA A 63 12.35 -7.62 -9.66
N ALA A 64 12.43 -6.85 -10.76
CA ALA A 64 13.68 -6.28 -11.26
C ALA A 64 14.13 -5.02 -10.48
N ASN A 65 13.28 -4.42 -9.64
CA ASN A 65 13.63 -3.23 -8.87
C ASN A 65 14.64 -3.60 -7.75
N PRO A 66 15.82 -2.93 -7.69
CA PRO A 66 16.81 -3.15 -6.62
C PRO A 66 16.27 -2.98 -5.19
N LEU A 67 15.19 -2.20 -5.01
CA LEU A 67 14.50 -2.01 -3.73
C LEU A 67 14.03 -3.32 -3.09
N ASN A 68 13.82 -4.38 -3.88
CA ASN A 68 13.29 -5.67 -3.42
C ASN A 68 14.11 -6.25 -2.26
N GLN A 69 15.45 -6.17 -2.34
CA GLN A 69 16.34 -6.69 -1.31
C GLN A 69 16.20 -5.94 0.04
N LEU A 70 15.79 -4.68 0.00
CA LEU A 70 15.64 -3.81 1.17
C LEU A 70 14.21 -3.80 1.73
N LEU A 71 13.23 -4.10 0.87
CA LEU A 71 11.82 -3.97 1.23
C LEU A 71 11.34 -5.14 2.08
N GLN A 72 11.77 -6.38 1.78
CA GLN A 72 11.24 -7.57 2.45
C GLN A 72 11.42 -7.54 3.98
N PRO A 73 12.61 -7.20 4.55
CA PRO A 73 12.75 -7.08 6.02
C PRO A 73 11.85 -6.00 6.62
N LYS A 74 11.59 -4.91 5.89
CA LYS A 74 10.69 -3.84 6.34
C LYS A 74 9.23 -4.29 6.37
N ILE A 75 8.81 -5.08 5.37
CA ILE A 75 7.45 -5.65 5.34
C ILE A 75 7.23 -6.56 6.54
N GLU A 76 8.20 -7.41 6.87
CA GLU A 76 8.07 -8.27 8.05
C GLU A 76 8.00 -7.45 9.35
N ALA A 77 8.83 -6.41 9.49
CA ALA A 77 8.73 -5.51 10.65
C ALA A 77 7.36 -4.81 10.76
N ILE A 78 6.72 -4.44 9.64
CA ILE A 78 5.37 -3.88 9.63
C ILE A 78 4.33 -4.92 10.06
N ARG A 79 4.47 -6.17 9.61
CA ARG A 79 3.58 -7.28 10.00
C ARG A 79 3.69 -7.62 11.48
N GLU A 80 4.90 -7.60 12.04
CA GLU A 80 5.15 -7.77 13.48
C GLU A 80 4.47 -6.69 14.33
N MET A 81 4.22 -5.51 13.76
CA MET A 81 3.45 -4.43 14.38
C MET A 81 1.92 -4.62 14.23
N ASN A 82 1.47 -5.78 13.76
CA ASN A 82 0.06 -6.15 13.55
C ASN A 82 -0.69 -5.30 12.52
N TYR A 83 0.03 -4.72 11.55
CA TYR A 83 -0.62 -4.11 10.38
C TYR A 83 -1.00 -5.18 9.34
N PRO A 84 -2.26 -5.25 8.88
CA PRO A 84 -2.63 -6.08 7.73
C PRO A 84 -1.82 -5.65 6.51
N THR A 85 -0.90 -6.50 6.04
CA THR A 85 0.09 -6.11 5.03
C THR A 85 0.24 -7.15 3.93
N VAL A 86 -0.06 -6.73 2.70
CA VAL A 86 0.11 -7.50 1.47
C VAL A 86 1.34 -7.01 0.72
N PHE A 87 2.17 -7.93 0.24
CA PHE A 87 3.35 -7.63 -0.57
C PHE A 87 3.32 -8.50 -1.82
N GLU A 88 3.38 -7.86 -2.99
CA GLU A 88 3.28 -8.50 -4.29
C GLU A 88 4.48 -8.14 -5.17
N LEU A 89 5.10 -9.17 -5.74
CA LEU A 89 6.18 -9.03 -6.71
C LEU A 89 5.64 -9.28 -8.12
N ILE A 90 5.82 -8.30 -9.01
CA ILE A 90 5.39 -8.40 -10.40
C ILE A 90 6.59 -8.46 -11.33
N LYS A 91 6.44 -9.11 -12.48
CA LYS A 91 7.45 -9.09 -13.55
C LYS A 91 6.87 -8.27 -14.69
N ILE A 92 7.36 -7.04 -14.84
CA ILE A 92 7.02 -6.17 -15.96
C ILE A 92 8.23 -6.13 -16.90
N GLU A 93 8.01 -6.44 -18.17
CA GLU A 93 9.05 -6.44 -19.21
C GLU A 93 9.32 -5.02 -19.77
N ASN A 94 8.36 -4.10 -19.63
CA ASN A 94 8.51 -2.72 -20.09
C ASN A 94 9.36 -1.87 -19.13
N PRO A 95 10.15 -0.93 -19.67
CA PRO A 95 10.94 -0.01 -18.87
C PRO A 95 10.03 0.86 -17.97
N ALA A 96 10.58 1.20 -16.81
CA ALA A 96 9.97 1.84 -15.63
C ALA A 96 9.27 3.20 -15.82
N GLU A 97 8.87 3.58 -17.05
CA GLU A 97 8.31 4.89 -17.38
C GLU A 97 6.79 4.89 -17.60
N GLN A 98 6.14 3.73 -17.71
CA GLN A 98 4.67 3.69 -17.74
C GLN A 98 4.11 3.67 -16.31
N TYR A 99 3.29 4.69 -16.01
CA TYR A 99 2.40 4.69 -14.86
C TYR A 99 1.63 3.37 -14.76
N LEU A 100 1.32 2.92 -13.54
CA LEU A 100 0.73 1.63 -13.16
C LEU A 100 0.16 0.79 -14.33
N GLU A 101 0.90 -0.25 -14.73
CA GLU A 101 0.39 -1.22 -15.70
C GLU A 101 -0.88 -1.91 -15.19
N LYS A 102 -1.69 -2.41 -16.13
CA LYS A 102 -2.97 -3.08 -15.84
C LYS A 102 -2.84 -4.18 -14.78
N SER A 103 -1.77 -4.98 -14.84
CA SER A 103 -1.47 -6.03 -13.87
C SER A 103 -1.37 -5.50 -12.44
N THR A 104 -0.76 -4.34 -12.26
CA THR A 104 -0.65 -3.66 -10.96
C THR A 104 -2.00 -3.15 -10.49
N LEU A 105 -2.77 -2.53 -11.38
CA LEU A 105 -4.11 -2.04 -11.06
C LEU A 105 -5.07 -3.17 -10.68
N GLU A 106 -4.96 -4.34 -11.31
CA GLU A 106 -5.75 -5.53 -10.96
C GLU A 106 -5.40 -6.06 -9.56
N ILE A 107 -4.12 -6.04 -9.17
CA ILE A 107 -3.69 -6.37 -7.81
C ILE A 107 -4.28 -5.38 -6.81
N ILE A 108 -4.15 -4.09 -7.07
CA ILE A 108 -4.69 -3.02 -6.21
C ILE A 108 -6.21 -3.14 -6.10
N GLY A 109 -6.92 -3.43 -7.20
CA GLY A 109 -8.36 -3.61 -7.20
C GLY A 109 -8.82 -4.79 -6.33
N ARG A 110 -8.18 -5.96 -6.47
CA ARG A 110 -8.49 -7.13 -5.64
C ARG A 110 -8.20 -6.88 -4.16
N TRP A 111 -7.12 -6.17 -3.85
CA TRP A 111 -6.82 -5.78 -2.48
C TRP A 111 -7.82 -4.76 -1.95
N ALA A 112 -8.22 -3.76 -2.75
CA ALA A 112 -9.23 -2.78 -2.38
C ALA A 112 -10.59 -3.43 -2.06
N ASP A 113 -10.97 -4.46 -2.82
CA ASP A 113 -12.16 -5.27 -2.56
C ASP A 113 -12.09 -6.08 -1.24
N SER A 114 -10.92 -6.20 -0.62
CA SER A 114 -10.74 -6.88 0.66
C SER A 114 -10.77 -5.95 1.88
N LEU A 115 -10.76 -4.63 1.67
CA LEU A 115 -10.70 -3.63 2.75
C LEU A 115 -11.97 -3.56 3.60
N ASP A 116 -13.09 -4.09 3.13
CA ASP A 116 -14.33 -4.18 3.92
C ASP A 116 -14.29 -5.28 4.98
N ARG A 117 -13.22 -6.10 5.03
CA ARG A 117 -13.08 -7.26 5.93
C ARG A 117 -12.08 -7.06 7.07
N ILE A 118 -11.41 -5.91 7.14
CA ILE A 118 -10.43 -5.58 8.19
C ILE A 118 -11.10 -4.76 9.29
#